data_AF-A0A7Y3M5R5-F1
#
_entry.id   AF-A0A7Y3M5R5-F1
#
_cell.length_a   1.000
_cell.length_b   1.000
_cell.length_c   1.000
_cell.angle_alpha   90.00
_cell.angle_beta   90.00
_cell.angle_gamma   90.00
#
_symmetry.space_group_name_H-M   'P 1'
#
loop_
_entity.id
_entity.type
_entity.pdbx_description
1 polymer ?
#
loop_
_entity_poly.entity_id
_entity_poly.type
_entity_poly.pdbx_seq_one_letter_code
_entity_poly.pdbx_strand_id
1 'polypeptide(L)'
;SGFYLLTRDNSEWKVSHKISGFDRSAKFFEFSSNFEILVNHEYKGVYILTLANDYRSIIEEQEVENTTKAANSSLFNYNGTIFYAYKNGVFKYNRSQKKFEIDQNLSKIYIPEDYVSGKMIAIEDINELWSFTTNEIIYVTPGKLTNSAEINRLQFPSKLRKTATGYENVSKLTEDKYVFGTTTGYFLLEKQNTFQIENDLTFTSIKVNQVDSIQKAVNLVDKTLLPNKTNNIQFEFSVPNYQEYEITYYQYRLDGLNEKWSSWTTESTANYKNLPYGDYKFIVKAKVGEIRLPNELYYEFRIDRPWFLKPLAIAIYVVGILVLILLVHNLYRGYYKKQRRKIVLTKEKELEVKELENQQQLMAFKNKNLQQDVENKSRELGISTMNLIKKNELLNSLKTELSQVKDVTELKTVINTINRNLNTTDDWRLFEEAFNNADKDFLKLVNDKHPQLTANDLRLCAYLRLNLSSKEIAPLLNISHKSVEVKRYRLRKKMNLAHEIALTDYLLNV
;
A
#
# COMPACT_ATOMS: atom_id res chain seq x y z
N SER A 1 -56.20 -37.54 49.96
CA SER A 1 -56.00 -37.75 48.51
C SER A 1 -57.01 -38.77 48.01
N GLY A 2 -57.19 -38.86 46.69
CA GLY A 2 -58.18 -39.72 46.05
C GLY A 2 -59.51 -39.04 45.72
N PHE A 3 -60.42 -39.82 45.12
CA PHE A 3 -61.72 -39.34 44.68
C PHE A 3 -62.81 -39.54 45.74
N TYR A 4 -63.70 -38.57 45.85
CA TYR A 4 -64.89 -38.64 46.69
C TYR A 4 -66.12 -38.35 45.83
N LEU A 5 -67.15 -39.19 45.97
CA LEU A 5 -68.43 -38.95 45.33
C LEU A 5 -69.24 -37.95 46.17
N LEU A 6 -69.69 -36.87 45.54
CA LEU A 6 -70.64 -35.93 46.13
C LEU A 6 -72.03 -36.21 45.58
N THR A 7 -73.03 -36.21 46.46
CA THR A 7 -74.44 -36.33 46.10
C THR A 7 -75.15 -35.03 46.46
N ARG A 8 -76.02 -34.55 45.57
CA ARG A 8 -76.84 -33.38 45.83
C ARG A 8 -78.23 -33.82 46.29
N ASP A 9 -78.58 -33.49 47.51
CA ASP A 9 -79.90 -33.76 48.09
C ASP A 9 -80.50 -32.43 48.59
N ASN A 10 -81.75 -32.15 48.21
CA ASN A 10 -82.46 -30.91 48.58
C ASN A 10 -81.63 -29.62 48.40
N SER A 11 -80.89 -29.52 47.29
CA SER A 11 -79.99 -28.41 46.94
C SER A 11 -78.67 -28.32 47.71
N GLU A 12 -78.42 -29.19 48.70
CA GLU A 12 -77.14 -29.27 49.43
C GLU A 12 -76.25 -30.38 48.87
N TRP A 13 -74.95 -30.10 48.76
CA TRP A 13 -73.94 -31.10 48.42
C TRP A 13 -73.45 -31.80 49.69
N LYS A 14 -73.54 -33.13 49.71
CA LYS A 14 -73.02 -33.97 50.80
C LYS A 14 -72.01 -34.96 50.24
N VAL A 15 -70.96 -35.22 51.02
CA VAL A 15 -70.00 -36.29 50.71
C VAL A 15 -70.72 -37.62 50.90
N SER A 16 -70.82 -38.41 49.83
CA SER A 16 -71.43 -39.74 49.88
C SER A 16 -70.43 -40.77 50.38
N HIS A 17 -69.33 -40.96 49.66
CA HIS A 17 -68.26 -41.89 50.04
C HIS A 17 -66.98 -41.61 49.27
N LYS A 18 -65.87 -42.18 49.77
CA LYS A 18 -64.58 -42.20 49.05
C LYS A 18 -64.58 -43.35 48.05
N ILE A 19 -64.11 -43.11 46.83
CA ILE A 19 -63.88 -44.15 45.82
C ILE A 19 -62.55 -44.83 46.17
N SER A 20 -62.59 -46.14 46.41
CA SER A 20 -61.39 -46.93 46.73
C SER A 20 -60.57 -47.25 45.47
N GLY A 21 -59.27 -47.50 45.62
CA GLY A 21 -58.38 -47.88 44.50
C GLY A 21 -57.53 -46.74 43.90
N PHE A 22 -57.67 -45.50 44.36
CA PHE A 22 -56.78 -44.40 43.97
C PHE A 22 -56.55 -43.40 45.10
N ASP A 23 -55.36 -43.47 45.70
CA ASP A 23 -54.97 -42.63 46.84
C ASP A 23 -53.92 -41.56 46.50
N ARG A 24 -53.71 -41.30 45.21
CA ARG A 24 -52.77 -40.28 44.74
C ARG A 24 -53.43 -38.90 44.70
N SER A 25 -52.61 -37.85 44.78
CA SER A 25 -53.05 -36.50 44.47
C SER A 25 -53.12 -36.35 42.95
N ALA A 26 -54.25 -35.87 42.44
CA ALA A 26 -54.42 -35.54 41.04
C ALA A 26 -55.13 -34.21 40.94
N LYS A 27 -54.57 -33.31 40.14
CA LYS A 27 -55.09 -31.94 40.00
C LYS A 27 -56.12 -31.82 38.89
N PHE A 28 -55.92 -32.53 37.80
CA PHE A 28 -56.79 -32.47 36.62
C PHE A 28 -57.32 -33.86 36.27
N PHE A 29 -58.62 -33.96 36.07
CA PHE A 29 -59.29 -35.18 35.64
C PHE A 29 -60.51 -34.84 34.80
N GLU A 30 -60.90 -35.75 33.90
CA GLU A 30 -62.05 -35.60 33.00
C GLU A 30 -62.73 -36.95 32.77
N PHE A 31 -64.04 -36.96 32.59
CA PHE A 31 -64.79 -38.19 32.29
C PHE A 31 -64.74 -38.52 30.78
N SER A 32 -64.14 -39.65 30.42
CA SER A 32 -64.19 -40.27 29.07
C SER A 32 -65.49 -41.04 28.82
N SER A 33 -66.13 -41.50 29.88
CA SER A 33 -67.47 -42.07 29.83
C SER A 33 -68.03 -42.03 31.25
N ASN A 34 -69.25 -42.53 31.46
CA ASN A 34 -69.84 -42.55 32.81
C ASN A 34 -68.96 -43.29 33.83
N PHE A 35 -68.17 -44.28 33.38
CA PHE A 35 -67.36 -45.13 34.25
C PHE A 35 -65.86 -45.06 33.95
N GLU A 36 -65.40 -44.12 33.12
CA GLU A 36 -63.97 -43.95 32.82
C GLU A 36 -63.54 -42.51 33.09
N ILE A 37 -62.54 -42.36 33.96
CA ILE A 37 -61.95 -41.07 34.31
C ILE A 37 -60.53 -41.03 33.76
N LEU A 38 -60.22 -40.03 32.93
CA LEU A 38 -58.84 -39.66 32.65
C LEU A 38 -58.30 -38.81 33.77
N VAL A 39 -57.09 -39.12 34.24
CA VAL A 39 -56.43 -38.44 35.33
C VAL A 39 -55.04 -38.03 34.90
N ASN A 40 -54.74 -36.73 34.98
CA ASN A 40 -53.40 -36.22 34.75
C ASN A 40 -52.61 -36.14 36.06
N HIS A 41 -51.37 -36.60 35.99
CA HIS A 41 -50.41 -36.50 37.05
C HIS A 41 -49.04 -36.12 36.49
N GLU A 42 -48.50 -34.97 36.89
CA GLU A 42 -47.31 -34.36 36.28
C GLU A 42 -46.09 -35.30 36.19
N TYR A 43 -45.82 -36.06 37.25
CA TYR A 43 -44.68 -37.00 37.30
C TYR A 43 -44.97 -38.40 36.77
N LYS A 44 -46.22 -38.69 36.44
CA LYS A 44 -46.67 -40.05 36.17
C LYS A 44 -47.37 -40.19 34.81
N GLY A 45 -47.74 -39.09 34.15
CA GLY A 45 -48.42 -39.10 32.86
C GLY A 45 -49.93 -39.02 33.02
N VAL A 46 -50.66 -39.49 32.01
CA VAL A 46 -52.12 -39.57 32.04
C VAL A 46 -52.56 -41.02 32.18
N TYR A 47 -53.53 -41.27 33.05
CA TYR A 47 -54.11 -42.58 33.31
C TYR A 47 -55.60 -42.58 32.99
N ILE A 48 -56.13 -43.70 32.55
CA ILE A 48 -57.56 -44.01 32.55
C ILE A 48 -57.83 -44.87 33.77
N LEU A 49 -58.80 -44.45 34.57
CA LEU A 49 -59.33 -45.18 35.71
C LEU A 49 -60.73 -45.66 35.35
N THR A 50 -60.94 -46.97 35.33
CA THR A 50 -62.26 -47.57 35.14
C THR A 50 -62.92 -47.74 36.51
N LEU A 51 -64.12 -47.20 36.68
CA LEU A 51 -64.94 -47.27 37.88
C LEU A 51 -65.84 -48.51 37.86
N ALA A 52 -66.08 -49.08 39.04
CA ALA A 52 -67.18 -50.00 39.24
C ALA A 52 -68.53 -49.30 38.97
N ASN A 53 -69.54 -50.06 38.53
CA ASN A 53 -70.87 -49.54 38.19
C ASN A 53 -71.58 -48.84 39.37
N ASP A 54 -71.16 -49.10 40.61
CA ASP A 54 -71.67 -48.50 41.84
C ASP A 54 -70.88 -47.27 42.31
N TYR A 55 -69.84 -46.86 41.55
CA TYR A 55 -68.92 -45.76 41.86
C TYR A 55 -68.12 -45.93 43.17
N ARG A 56 -68.03 -47.13 43.74
CA ARG A 56 -67.36 -47.35 45.04
C ARG A 56 -65.88 -47.67 44.94
N SER A 57 -65.43 -48.18 43.79
CA SER A 57 -64.04 -48.59 43.58
C SER A 57 -63.59 -48.35 42.13
N ILE A 58 -62.28 -48.26 41.96
CA ILE A 58 -61.60 -48.33 40.68
C ILE A 58 -61.21 -49.78 40.43
N ILE A 59 -61.67 -50.32 39.31
CA ILE A 59 -61.48 -51.72 38.92
C ILE A 59 -60.28 -51.92 38.00
N GLU A 60 -59.88 -50.89 37.26
CA GLU A 60 -58.77 -50.95 36.32
C GLU A 60 -58.07 -49.59 36.23
N GLU A 61 -56.75 -49.62 36.06
CA GLU A 61 -55.92 -48.45 35.78
C GLU A 61 -55.04 -48.76 34.55
N GLN A 62 -55.14 -47.90 33.53
CA GLN A 62 -54.37 -48.01 32.30
C GLN A 62 -53.61 -46.70 32.03
N GLU A 63 -52.31 -46.76 31.80
CA GLU A 63 -51.55 -45.59 31.32
C GLU A 63 -51.91 -45.29 29.85
N VAL A 64 -52.11 -44.01 29.53
CA VAL A 64 -52.45 -43.58 28.18
C VAL A 64 -51.19 -43.39 27.34
N GLU A 65 -51.13 -44.07 26.20
CA GLU A 65 -50.04 -43.94 25.23
C GLU A 65 -49.90 -42.51 24.70
N ASN A 66 -48.70 -42.17 24.24
CA ASN A 66 -48.32 -40.85 23.71
C ASN A 66 -48.50 -39.68 24.70
N THR A 67 -48.55 -39.97 25.99
CA THR A 67 -48.43 -38.95 27.04
C THR A 67 -47.02 -38.96 27.60
N THR A 68 -46.49 -37.77 27.90
CA THR A 68 -45.19 -37.63 28.55
C THR A 68 -45.37 -36.97 29.91
N LYS A 69 -44.55 -37.38 30.87
CA LYS A 69 -44.47 -36.78 32.20
C LYS A 69 -43.97 -35.35 32.04
N ALA A 70 -44.80 -34.38 32.37
CA ALA A 70 -44.50 -32.97 32.20
C ALA A 70 -45.01 -32.16 33.39
N ALA A 71 -44.12 -31.37 33.97
CA ALA A 71 -44.45 -30.40 34.99
C ALA A 71 -45.46 -29.37 34.46
N ASN A 72 -46.39 -28.97 35.32
CA ASN A 72 -47.49 -28.08 34.99
C ASN A 72 -48.35 -28.54 33.80
N SER A 73 -48.35 -29.84 33.47
CA SER A 73 -49.26 -30.35 32.45
C SER A 73 -50.71 -30.27 32.93
N SER A 74 -51.65 -30.23 31.99
CA SER A 74 -53.07 -30.17 32.34
C SER A 74 -53.93 -31.06 31.44
N LEU A 75 -55.07 -31.42 32.00
CA LEU A 75 -56.17 -32.07 31.30
C LEU A 75 -57.39 -31.15 31.40
N PHE A 76 -58.09 -30.96 30.30
CA PHE A 76 -59.28 -30.10 30.26
C PHE A 76 -60.26 -30.57 29.19
N ASN A 77 -61.54 -30.31 29.42
CA ASN A 77 -62.58 -30.44 28.42
C ASN A 77 -62.79 -29.12 27.67
N TYR A 78 -62.98 -29.22 26.36
CA TYR A 78 -63.47 -28.12 25.53
C TYR A 78 -64.38 -28.67 24.44
N ASN A 79 -65.63 -28.21 24.42
CA ASN A 79 -66.68 -28.66 23.49
C ASN A 79 -66.85 -30.20 23.45
N GLY A 80 -66.84 -30.85 24.61
CA GLY A 80 -66.99 -32.30 24.76
C GLY A 80 -65.77 -33.13 24.36
N THR A 81 -64.71 -32.47 23.90
CA THR A 81 -63.42 -33.09 23.57
C THR A 81 -62.45 -32.90 24.74
N ILE A 82 -61.81 -33.99 25.16
CA ILE A 82 -60.79 -33.95 26.22
C ILE A 82 -59.44 -33.66 25.56
N PHE A 83 -58.69 -32.73 26.15
CA PHE A 83 -57.36 -32.35 25.70
C PHE A 83 -56.35 -32.52 26.82
N TYR A 84 -55.14 -32.90 26.42
CA TYR A 84 -53.94 -32.93 27.25
C TYR A 84 -52.97 -31.87 26.74
N ALA A 85 -52.53 -30.97 27.60
CA ALA A 85 -51.63 -29.87 27.24
C ALA A 85 -50.37 -29.89 28.10
N TYR A 86 -49.22 -29.73 27.44
CA TYR A 86 -47.91 -29.56 28.09
C TYR A 86 -46.93 -28.83 27.17
N LYS A 87 -45.67 -28.67 27.60
CA LYS A 87 -44.65 -27.87 26.89
C LYS A 87 -44.44 -28.15 25.40
N ASN A 88 -44.76 -29.34 24.90
CA ASN A 88 -44.58 -29.69 23.48
C ASN A 88 -45.87 -29.57 22.65
N GLY A 89 -46.97 -29.10 23.22
CA GLY A 89 -48.20 -28.85 22.47
C GLY A 89 -49.47 -29.28 23.20
N VAL A 90 -50.55 -29.31 22.43
CA VAL A 90 -51.90 -29.67 22.86
C VAL A 90 -52.34 -30.91 22.09
N PHE A 91 -52.85 -31.89 22.81
CA PHE A 91 -53.19 -33.20 22.27
C PHE A 91 -54.65 -33.50 22.54
N LYS A 92 -55.37 -33.93 21.51
CA LYS A 92 -56.77 -34.34 21.55
C LYS A 92 -56.88 -35.82 21.92
N TYR A 93 -57.79 -36.14 22.83
CA TYR A 93 -58.08 -37.52 23.20
C TYR A 93 -58.99 -38.20 22.16
N ASN A 94 -58.54 -39.32 21.61
CA ASN A 94 -59.33 -40.19 20.75
C ASN A 94 -59.96 -41.31 21.58
N ARG A 95 -61.27 -41.22 21.84
CA ARG A 95 -61.99 -42.18 22.70
C ARG A 95 -61.98 -43.61 22.14
N SER A 96 -62.05 -43.79 20.82
CA SER A 96 -62.06 -45.11 20.19
C SER A 96 -60.73 -45.83 20.29
N GLN A 97 -59.62 -45.08 20.26
CA GLN A 97 -58.27 -45.63 20.30
C GLN A 97 -57.60 -45.52 21.68
N LYS A 98 -58.28 -44.89 22.66
CA LYS A 98 -57.76 -44.60 24.00
C LYS A 98 -56.36 -43.98 23.99
N LYS A 99 -56.12 -43.03 23.10
CA LYS A 99 -54.80 -42.38 22.93
C LYS A 99 -54.93 -40.87 22.67
N PHE A 100 -53.84 -40.15 22.89
CA PHE A 100 -53.73 -38.73 22.56
C PHE A 100 -53.08 -38.52 21.18
N GLU A 101 -53.67 -37.65 20.38
CA GLU A 101 -53.18 -37.24 19.06
C GLU A 101 -52.94 -35.73 19.04
N ILE A 102 -51.87 -35.27 18.40
CA ILE A 102 -51.54 -33.84 18.40
C ILE A 102 -52.61 -33.01 17.70
N ASP A 103 -53.07 -31.94 18.36
CA ASP A 103 -53.92 -30.93 17.73
C ASP A 103 -53.00 -29.86 17.10
N GLN A 104 -52.90 -29.87 15.78
CA GLN A 104 -51.98 -28.97 15.06
C GLN A 104 -52.35 -27.49 15.19
N ASN A 105 -53.60 -27.16 15.48
CA ASN A 105 -54.03 -25.77 15.59
C ASN A 105 -53.75 -25.23 16.99
N LEU A 106 -54.20 -25.92 18.03
CA LEU A 106 -53.97 -25.52 19.42
C LEU A 106 -52.51 -25.66 19.83
N SER A 107 -51.74 -26.59 19.23
CA SER A 107 -50.31 -26.72 19.53
C SER A 107 -49.48 -25.49 19.11
N LYS A 108 -49.99 -24.62 18.21
CA LYS A 108 -49.32 -23.36 17.83
C LYS A 108 -49.26 -22.33 18.97
N ILE A 109 -50.03 -22.55 20.03
CA ILE A 109 -50.08 -21.67 21.21
C ILE A 109 -48.76 -21.74 21.98
N TYR A 110 -48.20 -22.94 22.13
CA TYR A 110 -46.98 -23.14 22.92
C TYR A 110 -45.71 -23.07 22.08
N ILE A 111 -44.79 -22.22 22.54
CA ILE A 111 -43.39 -22.19 22.13
C ILE A 111 -42.60 -22.68 23.35
N PRO A 112 -41.72 -23.68 23.24
CA PRO A 112 -41.08 -24.31 24.40
C PRO A 112 -40.40 -23.32 25.35
N GLU A 113 -39.79 -22.26 24.81
CA GLU A 113 -39.10 -21.21 25.58
C GLU A 113 -40.03 -20.30 26.37
N ASP A 114 -41.32 -20.21 25.98
CA ASP A 114 -42.32 -19.33 26.59
C ASP A 114 -43.31 -20.10 27.48
N TYR A 115 -43.18 -21.42 27.60
CA TYR A 115 -44.13 -22.26 28.35
C TYR A 115 -44.10 -21.99 29.87
N VAL A 116 -45.28 -21.77 30.47
CA VAL A 116 -45.48 -21.67 31.93
C VAL A 116 -46.24 -22.86 32.47
N SER A 117 -47.42 -23.12 31.92
CA SER A 117 -48.26 -24.25 32.26
C SER A 117 -49.09 -24.70 31.06
N GLY A 118 -49.53 -25.94 31.10
CA GLY A 118 -50.49 -26.51 30.17
C GLY A 118 -51.92 -26.09 30.50
N LYS A 119 -52.15 -25.27 31.53
CA LYS A 119 -53.49 -24.92 32.02
C LYS A 119 -54.23 -24.17 30.92
N MET A 120 -55.35 -24.75 30.50
CA MET A 120 -56.31 -24.09 29.64
C MET A 120 -57.68 -24.04 30.32
N ILE A 121 -58.45 -23.00 30.00
CA ILE A 121 -59.73 -22.71 30.63
C ILE A 121 -60.74 -22.43 29.53
N ALA A 122 -61.73 -23.32 29.42
CA ALA A 122 -62.87 -23.13 28.54
C ALA A 122 -63.91 -22.23 29.21
N ILE A 123 -64.32 -21.19 28.50
CA ILE A 123 -65.48 -20.36 28.83
C ILE A 123 -66.58 -20.73 27.84
N GLU A 124 -67.42 -21.69 28.24
CA GLU A 124 -68.35 -22.39 27.34
C GLU A 124 -69.44 -21.48 26.76
N ASP A 125 -69.90 -20.46 27.50
CA ASP A 125 -70.98 -19.57 27.06
C ASP A 125 -70.61 -18.71 25.83
N ILE A 126 -69.32 -18.46 25.62
CA ILE A 126 -68.79 -17.72 24.46
C ILE A 126 -67.84 -18.54 23.59
N ASN A 127 -67.71 -19.84 23.89
CA ASN A 127 -66.86 -20.77 23.15
C ASN A 127 -65.42 -20.26 23.02
N GLU A 128 -64.83 -19.83 24.14
CA GLU A 128 -63.46 -19.35 24.18
C GLU A 128 -62.57 -20.27 25.01
N LEU A 129 -61.33 -20.45 24.56
CA LEU A 129 -60.33 -21.22 25.28
C LEU A 129 -59.14 -20.34 25.64
N TRP A 130 -58.90 -20.15 26.93
CA TRP A 130 -57.85 -19.30 27.46
C TRP A 130 -56.63 -20.12 27.89
N SER A 131 -55.43 -19.62 27.61
CA SER A 131 -54.13 -20.21 27.94
C SER A 131 -53.13 -19.12 28.33
N PHE A 132 -52.02 -19.53 28.96
CA PHE A 132 -51.08 -18.63 29.61
C PHE A 132 -49.64 -19.05 29.32
N THR A 133 -48.82 -18.11 28.86
CA THR A 133 -47.39 -18.30 28.61
C THR A 133 -46.57 -17.34 29.48
N THR A 134 -45.25 -17.31 29.34
CA THR A 134 -44.37 -16.48 30.17
C THR A 134 -44.62 -15.01 29.89
N ASN A 135 -44.87 -14.66 28.62
CA ASN A 135 -45.06 -13.29 28.18
C ASN A 135 -46.52 -12.94 27.82
N GLU A 136 -47.36 -13.94 27.51
CA GLU A 136 -48.67 -13.69 26.89
C GLU A 136 -49.83 -14.35 27.65
N ILE A 137 -51.01 -13.76 27.53
CA ILE A 137 -52.30 -14.42 27.71
C ILE A 137 -52.84 -14.71 26.31
N ILE A 138 -53.25 -15.94 26.06
CA ILE A 138 -53.72 -16.38 24.74
C ILE A 138 -55.17 -16.80 24.88
N TYR A 139 -56.04 -16.34 23.99
CA TYR A 139 -57.42 -16.81 23.93
C TYR A 139 -57.79 -17.19 22.50
N VAL A 140 -58.43 -18.35 22.39
CA VAL A 140 -58.83 -18.94 21.11
C VAL A 140 -60.32 -18.73 20.92
N THR A 141 -60.69 -18.13 19.80
CA THR A 141 -62.08 -17.91 19.40
C THR A 141 -62.42 -18.76 18.18
N PRO A 142 -63.71 -19.08 17.95
CA PRO A 142 -64.14 -19.67 16.69
C PRO A 142 -63.85 -18.70 15.54
N GLY A 143 -63.40 -19.20 14.39
CA GLY A 143 -63.14 -18.34 13.24
C GLY A 143 -64.43 -17.70 12.72
N LYS A 144 -64.43 -16.39 12.49
CA LYS A 144 -65.61 -15.64 12.03
C LYS A 144 -66.07 -16.01 10.62
N LEU A 145 -65.15 -16.46 9.77
CA LEU A 145 -65.37 -16.75 8.34
C LEU A 145 -64.77 -18.09 7.88
N THR A 146 -63.95 -18.71 8.73
CA THR A 146 -63.21 -19.95 8.44
C THR A 146 -63.48 -20.97 9.54
N ASN A 147 -63.60 -22.25 9.20
CA ASN A 147 -63.71 -23.34 10.18
C ASN A 147 -62.43 -23.53 11.04
N SER A 148 -61.40 -22.70 10.86
CA SER A 148 -60.21 -22.66 11.71
C SER A 148 -60.37 -21.68 12.85
N ALA A 149 -59.99 -22.11 14.06
CA ALA A 149 -59.95 -21.27 15.24
C ALA A 149 -58.95 -20.10 15.08
N GLU A 150 -59.30 -18.94 15.62
CA GLU A 150 -58.47 -17.74 15.64
C GLU A 150 -57.73 -17.64 16.97
N ILE A 151 -56.40 -17.54 16.93
CA ILE A 151 -55.55 -17.45 18.12
C ILE A 151 -55.22 -15.98 18.36
N ASN A 152 -55.77 -15.43 19.43
CA ASN A 152 -55.53 -14.05 19.84
C ASN A 152 -54.51 -14.03 20.98
N ARG A 153 -53.55 -13.11 20.92
CA ARG A 153 -52.45 -13.00 21.89
C ARG A 153 -52.48 -11.61 22.52
N LEU A 154 -52.40 -11.57 23.84
CA LEU A 154 -52.30 -10.35 24.64
C LEU A 154 -50.96 -10.37 25.36
N GLN A 155 -50.11 -9.38 25.11
CA GLN A 155 -48.84 -9.23 25.82
C GLN A 155 -49.14 -8.84 27.26
N PHE A 156 -49.02 -9.79 28.19
CA PHE A 156 -49.19 -9.53 29.61
C PHE A 156 -48.37 -10.53 30.43
N PRO A 157 -47.09 -10.25 30.69
CA PRO A 157 -46.15 -11.21 31.28
C PRO A 157 -46.56 -11.77 32.64
N SER A 158 -46.21 -13.04 32.88
CA SER A 158 -46.52 -13.77 34.12
C SER A 158 -46.05 -13.05 35.40
N LYS A 159 -44.89 -12.37 35.33
CA LYS A 159 -44.33 -11.56 36.43
C LYS A 159 -45.27 -10.43 36.87
N LEU A 160 -45.99 -9.83 35.92
CA LEU A 160 -46.94 -8.74 36.18
C LEU A 160 -48.29 -9.31 36.64
N ARG A 161 -48.71 -10.45 36.07
CA ARG A 161 -49.96 -11.13 36.46
C ARG A 161 -49.97 -11.62 37.90
N LYS A 162 -48.81 -11.92 38.49
CA LYS A 162 -48.67 -12.47 39.86
C LYS A 162 -49.57 -13.70 40.10
N THR A 163 -49.78 -14.51 39.06
CA THR A 163 -50.56 -15.76 39.12
C THR A 163 -49.69 -16.91 39.61
N ALA A 164 -50.26 -17.82 40.40
CA ALA A 164 -49.57 -19.04 40.78
C ALA A 164 -49.49 -20.01 39.59
N THR A 165 -48.29 -20.45 39.24
CA THR A 165 -48.05 -21.35 38.10
C THR A 165 -48.89 -22.62 38.19
N GLY A 166 -49.58 -22.97 37.11
CA GLY A 166 -50.51 -24.09 37.02
C GLY A 166 -51.88 -23.84 37.68
N TYR A 167 -52.04 -22.75 38.42
CA TYR A 167 -53.30 -22.29 39.04
C TYR A 167 -53.81 -21.02 38.37
N GLU A 168 -53.40 -20.79 37.11
CA GLU A 168 -53.97 -19.74 36.29
C GLU A 168 -55.49 -19.93 36.21
N ASN A 169 -56.20 -18.81 36.24
CA ASN A 169 -57.64 -18.77 36.33
C ASN A 169 -58.15 -17.55 35.56
N VAL A 170 -59.32 -17.70 34.95
CA VAL A 170 -60.07 -16.63 34.31
C VAL A 170 -61.55 -16.91 34.51
N SER A 171 -62.32 -15.86 34.72
CA SER A 171 -63.78 -15.94 34.73
C SER A 171 -64.35 -14.74 34.02
N LYS A 172 -65.37 -14.98 33.19
CA LYS A 172 -66.11 -13.91 32.53
C LYS A 172 -66.98 -13.19 33.55
N LEU A 173 -66.87 -11.87 33.62
CA LEU A 173 -67.69 -11.01 34.49
C LEU A 173 -68.81 -10.33 33.70
N THR A 174 -68.47 -9.76 32.53
CA THR A 174 -69.41 -9.19 31.56
C THR A 174 -68.97 -9.59 30.14
N GLU A 175 -69.64 -9.10 29.08
CA GLU A 175 -69.25 -9.44 27.69
C GLU A 175 -67.77 -9.13 27.38
N ASP A 176 -67.28 -7.97 27.84
CA ASP A 176 -65.90 -7.52 27.56
C ASP A 176 -64.94 -7.58 28.76
N LYS A 177 -65.43 -7.90 29.98
CA LYS A 177 -64.60 -7.90 31.21
C LYS A 177 -64.35 -9.30 31.74
N TYR A 178 -63.09 -9.59 32.00
CA TYR A 178 -62.59 -10.87 32.51
C TYR A 178 -61.86 -10.64 33.83
N VAL A 179 -62.13 -11.48 34.83
CA VAL A 179 -61.48 -11.45 36.14
C VAL A 179 -60.40 -12.53 36.18
N PHE A 180 -59.21 -12.14 36.62
CA PHE A 180 -58.09 -13.04 36.87
C PHE A 180 -57.64 -12.92 38.32
N GLY A 181 -57.69 -14.02 39.05
CA GLY A 181 -57.16 -14.13 40.40
C GLY A 181 -55.64 -14.20 40.41
N THR A 182 -55.03 -13.48 41.34
CA THR A 182 -53.59 -13.46 41.62
C THR A 182 -53.30 -14.07 42.99
N THR A 183 -52.04 -14.21 43.37
CA THR A 183 -51.67 -14.66 44.72
C THR A 183 -52.05 -13.68 45.83
N THR A 184 -52.43 -12.44 45.49
CA THR A 184 -52.70 -11.35 46.46
C THR A 184 -54.02 -10.62 46.23
N GLY A 185 -54.85 -11.07 45.29
CA GLY A 185 -56.08 -10.37 44.89
C GLY A 185 -56.57 -10.80 43.51
N TYR A 186 -57.01 -9.85 42.69
CA TYR A 186 -57.42 -10.09 41.30
C TYR A 186 -57.14 -8.85 40.43
N PHE A 187 -57.12 -9.02 39.11
CA PHE A 187 -57.17 -7.92 38.13
C PHE A 187 -58.31 -8.13 37.13
N LEU A 188 -58.75 -7.04 36.53
CA LEU A 188 -59.75 -7.03 35.45
C LEU A 188 -59.06 -6.77 34.11
N LEU A 189 -59.44 -7.52 33.10
CA LEU A 189 -58.98 -7.37 31.72
C LEU A 189 -60.16 -7.01 30.83
N GLU A 190 -59.98 -6.00 29.99
CA GLU A 190 -60.93 -5.55 28.98
C GLU A 190 -60.34 -5.77 27.58
N LYS A 191 -61.04 -6.50 26.70
CA LYS A 191 -60.51 -6.89 25.38
C LYS A 191 -60.34 -5.72 24.39
N GLN A 192 -61.10 -4.64 24.54
CA GLN A 192 -61.26 -3.61 23.49
C GLN A 192 -60.53 -2.29 23.78
N ASN A 193 -59.55 -2.27 24.68
CA ASN A 193 -58.88 -1.00 24.99
C ASN A 193 -57.73 -0.75 24.02
N THR A 194 -58.04 -0.26 22.82
CA THR A 194 -57.07 0.34 21.90
C THR A 194 -56.61 1.67 22.48
N PHE A 195 -55.59 1.62 23.32
CA PHE A 195 -54.93 2.83 23.80
C PHE A 195 -54.12 3.46 22.69
N GLN A 196 -54.37 4.73 22.41
CA GLN A 196 -53.52 5.53 21.54
C GLN A 196 -52.26 5.90 22.30
N ILE A 197 -51.11 5.52 21.76
CA ILE A 197 -49.81 5.90 22.30
C ILE A 197 -49.46 7.24 21.68
N GLU A 198 -49.75 8.32 22.40
CA GLU A 198 -49.44 9.69 21.98
C GLU A 198 -47.96 10.07 22.19
N ASN A 199 -47.17 9.20 22.83
CA ASN A 199 -45.81 9.53 23.21
C ASN A 199 -44.80 9.21 22.09
N ASP A 200 -44.05 10.24 21.70
CA ASP A 200 -43.02 10.12 20.67
C ASP A 200 -41.72 9.47 21.20
N LEU A 201 -41.04 8.78 20.30
CA LEU A 201 -39.68 8.28 20.52
C LEU A 201 -38.69 9.45 20.57
N THR A 202 -37.91 9.55 21.64
CA THR A 202 -36.95 10.65 21.86
C THR A 202 -35.56 10.16 22.25
N PHE A 203 -34.53 10.96 21.96
CA PHE A 203 -33.19 10.75 22.49
C PHE A 203 -33.12 11.33 23.89
N THR A 204 -32.77 10.49 24.87
CA THR A 204 -32.54 10.93 26.24
C THR A 204 -31.14 11.53 26.37
N SER A 205 -30.13 10.87 25.78
CA SER A 205 -28.78 11.39 25.71
C SER A 205 -27.96 10.72 24.61
N ILE A 206 -26.94 11.41 24.11
CA ILE A 206 -25.91 10.81 23.26
C ILE A 206 -24.57 11.06 23.96
N LYS A 207 -23.85 10.00 24.26
CA LYS A 207 -22.59 10.06 25.00
C LYS A 207 -21.44 9.61 24.13
N VAL A 208 -20.31 10.30 24.21
CA VAL A 208 -19.08 9.96 23.51
C VAL A 208 -17.91 9.87 24.46
N ASN A 209 -16.98 8.97 24.19
CA ASN A 209 -15.72 8.90 24.92
C ASN A 209 -14.56 8.43 24.04
N GLN A 210 -13.36 8.63 24.57
CA GLN A 210 -12.17 7.92 24.12
C GLN A 210 -12.10 6.57 24.82
N VAL A 211 -11.28 5.65 24.31
CA VAL A 211 -10.96 4.40 25.00
C VAL A 211 -10.50 4.71 26.43
N ASP A 212 -11.08 4.01 27.41
CA ASP A 212 -10.82 4.14 28.85
C ASP A 212 -11.04 5.53 29.46
N SER A 213 -11.81 6.41 28.80
CA SER A 213 -12.13 7.75 29.30
C SER A 213 -13.59 7.89 29.74
N ILE A 214 -13.84 8.89 30.60
CA ILE A 214 -15.18 9.26 31.07
C ILE A 214 -16.07 9.69 29.88
N GLN A 215 -17.30 9.22 29.90
CA GLN A 215 -18.35 9.58 28.93
C GLN A 215 -18.74 11.05 29.05
N LYS A 216 -18.84 11.74 27.91
CA LYS A 216 -19.31 13.11 27.80
C LYS A 216 -20.57 13.16 26.95
N ALA A 217 -21.60 13.82 27.45
CA ALA A 217 -22.81 14.06 26.67
C ALA A 217 -22.51 15.03 25.51
N VAL A 218 -23.14 14.77 24.38
CA VAL A 218 -23.11 15.61 23.17
C VAL A 218 -24.45 16.30 23.05
N ASN A 219 -24.44 17.55 22.57
CA ASN A 219 -25.67 18.27 22.28
C ASN A 219 -26.44 17.55 21.16
N LEU A 220 -27.75 17.41 21.35
CA LEU A 220 -28.66 16.76 20.39
C LEU A 220 -28.99 17.63 19.16
N VAL A 221 -28.17 18.65 18.89
CA VAL A 221 -28.38 19.61 17.80
C VAL A 221 -27.65 19.11 16.54
N ASP A 222 -28.06 19.59 15.37
CA ASP A 222 -27.67 19.18 14.02
C ASP A 222 -26.23 18.70 13.83
N LYS A 223 -26.07 17.76 12.87
CA LYS A 223 -24.85 17.09 12.41
C LYS A 223 -23.57 17.43 13.20
N THR A 224 -23.30 16.67 14.26
CA THR A 224 -22.12 16.89 15.10
C THR A 224 -20.85 16.30 14.46
N LEU A 225 -19.78 17.10 14.43
CA LEU A 225 -18.42 16.66 14.10
C LEU A 225 -17.68 16.20 15.36
N LEU A 226 -17.32 14.93 15.42
CA LEU A 226 -16.62 14.30 16.53
C LEU A 226 -15.11 14.13 16.20
N PRO A 227 -14.20 14.48 17.11
CA PRO A 227 -12.78 14.15 16.97
C PRO A 227 -12.53 12.66 16.77
N ASN A 228 -11.51 12.30 15.99
CA ASN A 228 -11.16 10.90 15.73
C ASN A 228 -10.94 10.04 17.00
N LYS A 229 -10.42 10.66 18.07
CA LYS A 229 -10.16 9.97 19.35
C LYS A 229 -11.45 9.63 20.12
N THR A 230 -12.55 10.35 19.86
CA THR A 230 -13.84 10.15 20.53
C THR A 230 -14.76 9.34 19.62
N ASN A 231 -14.38 8.09 19.37
CA ASN A 231 -15.04 7.19 18.42
C ASN A 231 -15.84 6.06 19.08
N ASN A 232 -16.01 6.13 20.41
CA ASN A 232 -16.97 5.33 21.14
C ASN A 232 -18.21 6.19 21.37
N ILE A 233 -19.37 5.70 20.96
CA ILE A 233 -20.64 6.43 20.99
C ILE A 233 -21.72 5.53 21.57
N GLN A 234 -22.45 6.08 22.53
CA GLN A 234 -23.60 5.46 23.16
C GLN A 234 -24.83 6.34 22.91
N PHE A 235 -25.87 5.74 22.35
CA PHE A 235 -27.17 6.35 22.14
C PHE A 235 -28.10 5.88 23.23
N GLU A 236 -28.78 6.80 23.91
CA GLU A 236 -29.84 6.52 24.87
C GLU A 236 -31.14 7.13 24.34
N PHE A 237 -32.17 6.31 24.22
CA PHE A 237 -33.45 6.69 23.64
C PHE A 237 -34.59 6.10 24.47
N SER A 238 -35.72 6.77 24.48
CA SER A 238 -36.88 6.29 25.23
C SER A 238 -38.19 6.69 24.55
N VAL A 239 -39.18 5.81 24.69
CA VAL A 239 -40.59 6.18 24.55
C VAL A 239 -41.12 6.36 25.97
N PRO A 240 -41.62 7.56 26.35
CA PRO A 240 -42.35 7.71 27.59
C PRO A 240 -43.54 6.75 27.56
N ASN A 241 -43.48 5.67 28.33
CA ASN A 241 -44.57 4.72 28.43
C ASN A 241 -44.90 4.51 29.90
N TYR A 242 -46.04 5.07 30.31
CA TYR A 242 -46.52 5.00 31.68
C TYR A 242 -47.42 3.78 31.92
N GLN A 243 -47.63 2.94 30.90
CA GLN A 243 -48.38 1.71 31.03
C GLN A 243 -47.47 0.60 31.53
N GLU A 244 -47.74 0.10 32.73
CA GLU A 244 -46.96 -0.96 33.37
C GLU A 244 -46.97 -2.27 32.57
N TYR A 245 -47.99 -2.48 31.73
CA TYR A 245 -48.28 -3.78 31.10
C TYR A 245 -47.92 -3.87 29.61
N GLU A 246 -47.55 -2.77 28.96
CA GLU A 246 -47.14 -2.75 27.55
C GLU A 246 -45.64 -2.52 27.44
N ILE A 247 -44.87 -3.57 27.10
CA ILE A 247 -43.41 -3.46 27.02
C ILE A 247 -43.02 -2.67 25.76
N THR A 248 -42.11 -1.71 25.92
CA THR A 248 -41.49 -1.01 24.79
C THR A 248 -40.31 -1.81 24.24
N TYR A 249 -40.34 -2.06 22.94
CA TYR A 249 -39.26 -2.67 22.18
C TYR A 249 -38.66 -1.67 21.20
N TYR A 250 -37.35 -1.76 21.03
CA TYR A 250 -36.57 -0.92 20.14
C TYR A 250 -35.88 -1.75 19.08
N GLN A 251 -35.72 -1.15 17.90
CA GLN A 251 -34.91 -1.68 16.81
C GLN A 251 -34.08 -0.53 16.24
N TYR A 252 -32.79 -0.75 16.03
CA TYR A 252 -31.89 0.29 15.56
C TYR A 252 -30.90 -0.22 14.50
N ARG A 253 -30.32 0.72 13.76
CA ARG A 253 -29.22 0.48 12.81
C ARG A 253 -28.30 1.70 12.72
N LEU A 254 -27.12 1.49 12.12
CA LEU A 254 -26.14 2.55 11.91
C LEU A 254 -25.67 2.55 10.46
N ASP A 255 -26.28 3.42 9.66
CA ASP A 255 -25.90 3.62 8.27
C ASP A 255 -24.47 4.21 8.25
N GLY A 256 -23.61 3.67 7.37
CA GLY A 256 -22.16 3.93 7.36
C GLY A 256 -21.31 2.86 8.06
N LEU A 257 -21.93 1.95 8.84
CA LEU A 257 -21.27 0.75 9.39
C LEU A 257 -22.00 -0.54 8.98
N ASN A 258 -23.29 -0.64 9.32
CA ASN A 258 -24.15 -1.78 8.99
C ASN A 258 -25.60 -1.33 8.82
N GLU A 259 -26.12 -1.52 7.62
CA GLU A 259 -27.47 -1.09 7.21
C GLU A 259 -28.58 -2.09 7.63
N LYS A 260 -28.22 -3.25 8.20
CA LYS A 260 -29.21 -4.20 8.73
C LYS A 260 -29.73 -3.76 10.09
N TRP A 261 -31.04 -3.88 10.28
CA TRP A 261 -31.68 -3.66 11.58
C TRP A 261 -31.26 -4.72 12.61
N SER A 262 -31.14 -4.30 13.87
CA SER A 262 -30.98 -5.20 15.02
C SER A 262 -32.20 -6.12 15.19
N SER A 263 -32.11 -7.13 16.06
CA SER A 263 -33.34 -7.75 16.61
C SER A 263 -34.09 -6.74 17.48
N TRP A 264 -35.39 -6.98 17.72
CA TRP A 264 -36.14 -6.22 18.72
C TRP A 264 -35.55 -6.50 20.11
N THR A 265 -35.32 -5.44 20.87
CA THR A 265 -34.77 -5.50 22.22
C THR A 265 -35.53 -4.55 23.15
N THR A 266 -35.58 -4.85 24.45
CA THR A 266 -36.12 -3.93 25.46
C THR A 266 -35.08 -2.93 25.96
N GLU A 267 -33.82 -3.07 25.55
CA GLU A 267 -32.74 -2.14 25.90
C GLU A 267 -32.93 -0.79 25.22
N SER A 268 -32.98 0.28 26.03
CA SER A 268 -33.07 1.68 25.61
C SER A 268 -31.72 2.29 25.23
N THR A 269 -30.70 1.46 25.00
CA THR A 269 -29.34 1.91 24.73
C THR A 269 -28.71 1.16 23.58
N ALA A 270 -28.00 1.88 22.69
CA ALA A 270 -27.19 1.28 21.62
C ALA A 270 -25.74 1.75 21.74
N ASN A 271 -24.80 0.79 21.76
CA ASN A 271 -23.38 1.05 21.99
C ASN A 271 -22.54 0.69 20.76
N TYR A 272 -21.80 1.66 20.24
CA TYR A 272 -20.84 1.47 19.15
C TYR A 272 -19.44 1.86 19.62
N LYS A 273 -18.50 0.92 19.49
CA LYS A 273 -17.10 1.11 19.91
C LYS A 273 -16.19 1.16 18.70
N ASN A 274 -15.13 1.96 18.80
CA ASN A 274 -14.05 2.06 17.82
C ASN A 274 -14.52 2.37 16.39
N LEU A 275 -15.47 3.30 16.24
CA LEU A 275 -15.97 3.66 14.91
C LEU A 275 -14.84 4.26 14.05
N PRO A 276 -14.72 3.85 12.77
CA PRO A 276 -13.81 4.49 11.82
C PRO A 276 -14.14 5.97 11.58
N TYR A 277 -13.24 6.70 10.91
CA TYR A 277 -13.56 8.03 10.42
C TYR A 277 -14.57 7.92 9.27
N GLY A 278 -15.57 8.80 9.24
CA GLY A 278 -16.66 8.69 8.27
C GLY A 278 -17.90 9.47 8.68
N ASP A 279 -18.86 9.52 7.77
CA ASP A 279 -20.21 10.04 8.02
C ASP A 279 -21.12 8.87 8.41
N TYR A 280 -21.92 9.07 9.46
CA TYR A 280 -22.80 8.05 10.02
C TYR A 280 -24.20 8.62 10.27
N LYS A 281 -25.20 7.74 10.16
CA LYS A 281 -26.58 8.05 10.53
C LYS A 281 -27.14 6.92 11.38
N PHE A 282 -27.31 7.21 12.67
CA PHE A 282 -27.99 6.30 13.58
C PHE A 282 -29.50 6.45 13.41
N ILE A 283 -30.22 5.34 13.29
CA ILE A 283 -31.68 5.33 13.14
C ILE A 283 -32.25 4.33 14.14
N VAL A 284 -33.26 4.75 14.90
CA VAL A 284 -33.98 3.93 15.87
C VAL A 284 -35.48 4.10 15.68
N LYS A 285 -36.20 3.00 15.87
CA LYS A 285 -37.66 2.95 15.90
C LYS A 285 -38.10 2.11 17.08
N ALA A 286 -39.33 2.35 17.53
CA ALA A 286 -39.90 1.66 18.67
C ALA A 286 -41.28 1.06 18.33
N LYS A 287 -41.64 0.04 19.09
CA LYS A 287 -43.00 -0.45 19.21
C LYS A 287 -43.32 -0.63 20.69
N VAL A 288 -44.58 -0.48 21.06
CA VAL A 288 -45.08 -0.70 22.41
C VAL A 288 -46.12 -1.79 22.29
N GLY A 289 -45.84 -2.95 22.90
CA GLY A 289 -46.53 -4.18 22.58
C GLY A 289 -46.40 -4.52 21.09
N GLU A 290 -47.53 -4.59 20.40
CA GLU A 290 -47.62 -4.81 18.95
C GLU A 290 -47.83 -3.53 18.14
N ILE A 291 -48.06 -2.39 18.80
CA ILE A 291 -48.27 -1.12 18.12
C ILE A 291 -46.92 -0.50 17.77
N ARG A 292 -46.59 -0.46 16.47
CA ARG A 292 -45.40 0.23 15.97
C ARG A 292 -45.63 1.74 15.96
N LEU A 293 -44.68 2.49 16.53
CA LEU A 293 -44.71 3.94 16.45
C LEU A 293 -44.45 4.38 14.99
N PRO A 294 -45.17 5.40 14.48
CA PRO A 294 -45.05 5.84 13.10
C PRO A 294 -43.71 6.54 12.81
N ASN A 295 -43.14 7.20 13.83
CA ASN A 295 -41.97 8.06 13.68
C ASN A 295 -40.67 7.28 13.97
N GLU A 296 -39.72 7.36 13.04
CA GLU A 296 -38.34 6.92 13.26
C GLU A 296 -37.50 8.11 13.72
N LEU A 297 -36.62 7.88 14.69
CA LEU A 297 -35.73 8.90 15.23
C LEU A 297 -34.32 8.66 14.68
N TYR A 298 -33.66 9.72 14.22
CA TYR A 298 -32.32 9.61 13.65
C TYR A 298 -31.36 10.68 14.16
N TYR A 299 -30.07 10.35 14.17
CA TYR A 299 -29.00 11.26 14.52
C TYR A 299 -27.83 11.12 13.55
N GLU A 300 -27.44 12.23 12.94
CA GLU A 300 -26.35 12.30 11.98
C GLU A 300 -25.09 12.84 12.66
N PHE A 301 -23.96 12.18 12.43
CA PHE A 301 -22.67 12.61 12.97
C PHE A 301 -21.53 12.22 12.04
N ARG A 302 -20.40 12.89 12.21
CA ARG A 302 -19.18 12.59 11.45
C ARG A 302 -18.00 12.42 12.39
N ILE A 303 -17.24 11.35 12.20
CA ILE A 303 -15.95 11.17 12.91
C ILE A 303 -14.84 11.72 12.03
N ASP A 304 -14.08 12.69 12.57
CA ASP A 304 -12.98 13.35 11.89
C ASP A 304 -11.85 12.36 11.54
N ARG A 305 -11.06 12.73 10.53
CA ARG A 305 -9.91 11.92 10.08
C ARG A 305 -8.81 11.91 11.16
N PRO A 306 -8.06 10.80 11.31
CA PRO A 306 -6.87 10.75 12.14
C PRO A 306 -5.85 11.83 11.74
N TRP A 307 -5.07 12.31 12.70
CA TRP A 307 -4.12 13.43 12.51
C TRP A 307 -3.07 13.17 11.41
N PHE A 308 -2.63 11.92 11.24
CA PHE A 308 -1.64 11.53 10.23
C PHE A 308 -2.19 11.48 8.79
N LEU A 309 -3.53 11.54 8.63
CA LEU A 309 -4.20 11.64 7.32
C LEU A 309 -4.69 13.07 7.03
N LYS A 310 -4.43 14.03 7.93
CA LYS A 310 -4.80 15.43 7.67
C LYS A 310 -3.89 16.01 6.57
N PRO A 311 -4.38 16.94 5.74
CA PRO A 311 -3.60 17.52 4.64
C PRO A 311 -2.24 18.08 5.05
N LEU A 312 -2.15 18.66 6.26
CA LEU A 312 -0.91 19.19 6.81
C LEU A 312 0.13 18.09 7.13
N ALA A 313 -0.29 16.93 7.65
CA ALA A 313 0.60 15.81 7.89
C ALA A 313 1.14 15.25 6.57
N ILE A 314 0.28 15.15 5.55
CA ILE A 314 0.67 14.74 4.19
C ILE A 314 1.70 15.71 3.61
N ALA A 315 1.48 17.02 3.76
CA ALA A 315 2.44 18.04 3.31
C ALA A 315 3.80 17.90 4.03
N ILE A 316 3.82 17.63 5.34
CA ILE A 316 5.05 17.37 6.09
C ILE A 316 5.77 16.13 5.55
N TYR A 317 5.05 15.05 5.23
CA TYR A 317 5.68 13.86 4.64
C TYR A 317 6.31 14.16 3.28
N VAL A 318 5.63 14.93 2.43
CA VAL A 318 6.18 15.36 1.13
C VAL A 318 7.43 16.22 1.31
N VAL A 319 7.41 17.19 2.22
CA VAL A 319 8.57 18.03 2.53
C VAL A 319 9.72 17.20 3.10
N GLY A 320 9.43 16.27 4.01
CA GLY A 320 10.42 15.35 4.58
C GLY A 320 11.11 14.51 3.51
N ILE A 321 10.35 14.00 2.54
CA ILE A 321 10.89 13.27 1.37
C ILE A 321 11.77 14.20 0.52
N LEU A 322 11.35 15.44 0.25
CA LEU A 322 12.16 16.40 -0.51
C LEU A 322 13.47 16.75 0.20
N VAL A 323 13.43 16.97 1.52
CA VAL A 323 14.62 17.22 2.33
C VAL A 323 15.54 16.00 2.32
N LEU A 324 14.99 14.79 2.42
CA LEU A 324 15.77 13.56 2.32
C LEU A 324 16.46 13.46 0.96
N ILE A 325 15.75 13.73 -0.14
CA ILE A 325 16.34 13.77 -1.49
C ILE A 325 17.46 14.82 -1.57
N LEU A 326 17.26 16.02 -1.02
CA LEU A 326 18.27 17.08 -1.01
C LEU A 326 19.49 16.71 -0.16
N LEU A 327 19.29 16.08 1.01
CA LEU A 327 20.38 15.59 1.86
C LEU A 327 21.19 14.51 1.15
N VAL A 328 20.50 13.53 0.58
CA VAL A 328 21.13 12.47 -0.22
C VAL A 328 21.90 13.09 -1.39
N HIS A 329 21.29 14.01 -2.14
CA HIS A 329 21.96 14.72 -3.22
C HIS A 329 23.21 15.47 -2.76
N ASN A 330 23.16 16.17 -1.62
CA ASN A 330 24.30 16.90 -1.07
C ASN A 330 25.43 15.97 -0.60
N LEU A 331 25.09 14.86 0.05
CA LEU A 331 26.06 13.82 0.45
C LEU A 331 26.73 13.20 -0.78
N TYR A 332 25.94 12.83 -1.79
CA TYR A 332 26.46 12.35 -3.08
C TYR A 332 27.37 13.39 -3.74
N ARG A 333 26.96 14.65 -3.81
CA ARG A 333 27.78 15.74 -4.38
C ARG A 333 29.12 15.88 -3.66
N GLY A 334 29.13 15.79 -2.33
CA GLY A 334 30.35 15.81 -1.52
C GLY A 334 31.28 14.63 -1.80
N TYR A 335 30.71 13.42 -1.87
CA TYR A 335 31.42 12.20 -2.24
C TYR A 335 32.05 12.30 -3.64
N TYR A 336 31.26 12.70 -4.65
CA TYR A 336 31.75 12.84 -6.03
C TYR A 336 32.80 13.95 -6.17
N LYS A 337 32.70 15.06 -5.44
CA LYS A 337 33.72 16.12 -5.46
C LYS A 337 35.08 15.61 -4.95
N LYS A 338 35.09 14.78 -3.90
CA LYS A 338 36.32 14.14 -3.40
C LYS A 338 36.91 13.18 -4.43
N GLN A 339 36.06 12.38 -5.09
CA GLN A 339 36.50 11.46 -6.14
C GLN A 339 37.09 12.19 -7.35
N ARG A 340 36.44 13.28 -7.79
CA ARG A 340 36.92 14.12 -8.89
C ARG A 340 38.27 14.77 -8.57
N ARG A 341 38.47 15.23 -7.34
CA ARG A 341 39.77 15.78 -6.89
C ARG A 341 40.89 14.73 -6.95
N LYS A 342 40.62 13.49 -6.54
CA LYS A 342 41.61 12.40 -6.67
C LYS A 342 41.99 12.17 -8.12
N ILE A 343 40.99 12.11 -9.02
CA ILE A 343 41.21 11.92 -10.46
C ILE A 343 42.01 13.08 -11.06
N VAL A 344 41.68 14.32 -10.71
CA VAL A 344 42.42 15.50 -11.18
C VAL A 344 43.87 15.47 -10.67
N LEU A 345 44.08 15.19 -9.39
CA LEU A 345 45.42 15.11 -8.80
C LEU A 345 46.26 14.01 -9.44
N THR A 346 45.68 12.83 -9.71
CA THR A 346 46.40 11.76 -10.41
C THR A 346 46.78 12.16 -11.82
N LYS A 347 45.91 12.89 -12.53
CA LYS A 347 46.21 13.41 -13.87
C LYS A 347 47.26 14.52 -13.86
N GLU A 348 47.24 15.40 -12.87
CA GLU A 348 48.28 16.43 -12.71
C GLU A 348 49.66 15.79 -12.49
N LYS A 349 49.75 14.78 -11.62
CA LYS A 349 50.99 14.02 -11.44
C LYS A 349 51.44 13.31 -12.71
N GLU A 350 50.51 12.70 -13.45
CA GLU A 350 50.80 12.05 -14.73
C GLU A 350 51.33 13.05 -15.77
N LEU A 351 50.74 14.25 -15.83
CA LEU A 351 51.20 15.34 -16.69
C LEU A 351 52.58 15.85 -16.28
N GLU A 352 52.84 16.02 -14.98
CA GLU A 352 54.14 16.44 -14.45
C GLU A 352 55.25 15.44 -14.79
N VAL A 353 54.99 14.14 -14.61
CA VAL A 353 55.92 13.08 -15.03
C VAL A 353 56.19 13.15 -16.53
N LYS A 354 55.14 13.32 -17.35
CA LYS A 354 55.27 13.44 -18.80
C LYS A 354 56.03 14.70 -19.24
N GLU A 355 55.86 15.81 -18.52
CA GLU A 355 56.61 17.04 -18.78
C GLU A 355 58.08 16.87 -18.43
N LEU A 356 58.39 16.23 -17.30
CA LEU A 356 59.76 15.89 -16.91
C LEU A 356 60.42 14.96 -17.93
N GLU A 357 59.72 13.93 -18.39
CA GLU A 357 60.18 13.05 -19.47
C GLU A 357 60.49 13.84 -20.75
N ASN A 358 59.62 14.77 -21.14
CA ASN A 358 59.82 15.61 -22.32
C ASN A 358 61.01 16.59 -22.13
N GLN A 359 61.18 17.15 -20.93
CA GLN A 359 62.33 17.99 -20.61
C GLN A 359 63.64 17.21 -20.67
N GLN A 360 63.66 15.96 -20.17
CA GLN A 360 64.82 15.08 -20.29
C GLN A 360 65.15 14.76 -21.75
N GLN A 361 64.13 14.44 -22.57
CA GLN A 361 64.31 14.22 -24.00
C GLN A 361 64.87 15.46 -24.70
N LEU A 362 64.34 16.66 -24.39
CA LEU A 362 64.82 17.91 -24.93
C LEU A 362 66.27 18.20 -24.51
N MET A 363 66.62 17.96 -23.25
CA MET A 363 67.97 18.15 -22.74
C MET A 363 68.96 17.18 -23.41
N ALA A 364 68.59 15.91 -23.58
CA ALA A 364 69.38 14.94 -24.31
C ALA A 364 69.61 15.36 -25.77
N PHE A 365 68.57 15.87 -26.44
CA PHE A 365 68.68 16.40 -27.80
C PHE A 365 69.61 17.62 -27.88
N LYS A 366 69.47 18.58 -26.95
CA LYS A 366 70.35 19.75 -26.87
C LYS A 366 71.81 19.37 -26.64
N ASN A 367 72.08 18.44 -25.72
CA ASN A 367 73.44 17.96 -25.47
C ASN A 367 74.05 17.32 -26.73
N LYS A 368 73.25 16.52 -27.47
CA LYS A 368 73.69 15.93 -28.73
C LYS A 368 74.05 17.01 -29.78
N ASN A 369 73.23 18.04 -29.94
CA ASN A 369 73.51 19.14 -30.86
C ASN A 369 74.75 19.95 -30.44
N LEU A 370 74.88 20.28 -29.15
CA LEU A 370 76.05 20.97 -28.61
C LEU A 370 77.34 20.20 -28.89
N GLN A 371 77.32 18.89 -28.72
CA GLN A 371 78.47 18.04 -29.01
C GLN A 371 78.83 18.08 -30.50
N GLN A 372 77.83 18.04 -31.38
CA GLN A 372 78.03 18.17 -32.82
C GLN A 372 78.57 19.55 -33.22
N ASP A 373 78.11 20.63 -32.59
CA ASP A 373 78.62 21.98 -32.82
C ASP A 373 80.08 22.12 -32.36
N VAL A 374 80.43 21.55 -31.22
CA VAL A 374 81.83 21.50 -30.74
C VAL A 374 82.73 20.76 -31.74
N GLU A 375 82.27 19.61 -32.26
CA GLU A 375 83.01 18.85 -33.28
C GLU A 375 83.18 19.66 -34.58
N ASN A 376 82.14 20.33 -35.05
CA ASN A 376 82.20 21.19 -36.24
C ASN A 376 83.18 22.35 -36.05
N LYS A 377 83.14 23.03 -34.89
CA LYS A 377 84.04 24.15 -34.60
C LYS A 377 85.50 23.72 -34.47
N SER A 378 85.74 22.55 -33.87
CA SER A 378 87.07 21.93 -33.79
C SER A 378 87.63 21.62 -35.18
N ARG A 379 86.78 21.12 -36.10
CA ARG A 379 87.17 20.88 -37.51
C ARG A 379 87.51 22.18 -38.24
N GLU A 380 86.69 23.23 -38.10
CA GLU A 380 86.97 24.54 -38.69
C GLU A 380 88.31 25.11 -38.21
N LEU A 381 88.58 25.03 -36.90
CA LEU A 381 89.85 25.45 -36.30
C LEU A 381 91.04 24.63 -36.83
N GLY A 382 90.88 23.32 -36.98
CA GLY A 382 91.90 22.43 -37.56
C GLY A 382 92.27 22.82 -38.99
N ILE A 383 91.28 23.09 -39.84
CA ILE A 383 91.49 23.53 -41.23
C ILE A 383 92.16 24.91 -41.26
N SER A 384 91.69 25.86 -40.45
CA SER A 384 92.25 27.21 -40.38
C SER A 384 93.72 27.20 -39.93
N THR A 385 94.05 26.41 -38.89
CA THR A 385 95.41 26.24 -38.39
C THR A 385 96.33 25.62 -39.44
N MET A 386 95.86 24.60 -40.16
CA MET A 386 96.61 23.96 -41.24
C MET A 386 96.92 24.95 -42.39
N ASN A 387 95.94 25.77 -42.77
CA ASN A 387 96.12 26.81 -43.78
C ASN A 387 97.12 27.89 -43.34
N LEU A 388 97.11 28.29 -42.06
CA LEU A 388 98.10 29.22 -41.51
C LEU A 388 99.50 28.63 -41.48
N ILE A 389 99.64 27.35 -41.12
CA ILE A 389 100.93 26.63 -41.14
C ILE A 389 101.50 26.59 -42.56
N LYS A 390 100.70 26.16 -43.55
CA LYS A 390 101.12 26.15 -44.96
C LYS A 390 101.52 27.53 -45.46
N LYS A 391 100.78 28.58 -45.07
CA LYS A 391 101.10 29.95 -45.43
C LYS A 391 102.43 30.40 -44.83
N ASN A 392 102.70 30.05 -43.57
CA ASN A 392 103.97 30.35 -42.92
C ASN A 392 105.15 29.56 -43.50
N GLU A 393 104.96 28.28 -43.86
CA GLU A 393 105.97 27.49 -44.58
C GLU A 393 106.33 28.13 -45.92
N LEU A 394 105.33 28.56 -46.68
CA LEU A 394 105.52 29.23 -47.96
C LEU A 394 106.21 30.60 -47.81
N LEU A 395 105.86 31.38 -46.79
CA LEU A 395 106.55 32.64 -46.49
C LEU A 395 108.01 32.40 -46.09
N ASN A 396 108.30 31.33 -45.35
CA ASN A 396 109.67 30.94 -44.98
C ASN A 396 110.47 30.43 -46.19
N SER A 397 109.86 29.66 -47.09
CA SER A 397 110.52 29.24 -48.33
C SER A 397 110.85 30.45 -49.21
N LEU A 398 109.91 31.39 -49.35
CA LEU A 398 110.12 32.66 -50.06
C LEU A 398 111.23 33.50 -49.43
N LYS A 399 111.26 33.62 -48.09
CA LYS A 399 112.32 34.33 -47.37
C LYS A 399 113.69 33.72 -47.68
N THR A 400 113.78 32.39 -47.70
CA THR A 400 115.03 31.66 -47.93
C THR A 400 115.53 31.83 -49.36
N GLU A 401 114.64 31.69 -50.35
CA GLU A 401 114.97 31.90 -51.77
C GLU A 401 115.38 33.35 -52.08
N LEU A 402 114.70 34.35 -51.51
CA LEU A 402 115.03 35.77 -51.71
C LEU A 402 116.37 36.17 -51.08
N SER A 403 116.79 35.50 -50.00
CA SER A 403 118.05 35.80 -49.30
C SER A 403 119.33 35.29 -49.97
N GLN A 404 119.20 34.47 -51.03
CA GLN A 404 120.32 33.86 -51.76
C GLN A 404 120.59 34.50 -53.13
N VAL A 405 119.77 35.44 -53.57
CA VAL A 405 119.88 36.09 -54.89
C VAL A 405 121.02 37.12 -54.88
N LYS A 406 122.00 36.96 -55.77
CA LYS A 406 123.15 37.87 -55.91
C LYS A 406 123.17 38.65 -57.22
N ASP A 407 122.29 38.35 -58.17
CA ASP A 407 122.26 39.01 -59.49
C ASP A 407 120.82 39.34 -59.98
N VAL A 408 120.66 40.42 -60.75
CA VAL A 408 119.34 40.97 -61.16
C VAL A 408 118.62 40.08 -62.18
N THR A 409 119.35 39.21 -62.87
CA THR A 409 118.80 38.21 -63.82
C THR A 409 118.13 37.03 -63.12
N GLU A 410 118.48 36.72 -61.87
CA GLU A 410 117.85 35.69 -61.03
C GLU A 410 116.56 36.17 -60.32
N LEU A 411 116.29 37.48 -60.33
CA LEU A 411 115.03 38.02 -59.81
C LEU A 411 113.82 37.58 -60.65
N LYS A 412 114.00 37.32 -61.95
CA LYS A 412 112.94 36.85 -62.85
C LYS A 412 112.48 35.42 -62.53
N THR A 413 113.37 34.54 -62.06
CA THR A 413 113.00 33.17 -61.67
C THR A 413 112.22 33.17 -60.36
N VAL A 414 112.59 34.02 -59.38
CA VAL A 414 111.83 34.20 -58.13
C VAL A 414 110.45 34.81 -58.42
N ILE A 415 110.36 35.81 -59.30
CA ILE A 415 109.06 36.37 -59.75
C ILE A 415 108.23 35.31 -60.50
N ASN A 416 108.85 34.42 -61.27
CA ASN A 416 108.15 33.29 -61.91
C ASN A 416 107.68 32.23 -60.89
N THR A 417 108.43 31.95 -59.82
CA THR A 417 108.00 31.06 -58.72
C THR A 417 106.84 31.68 -57.94
N ILE A 418 106.86 33.00 -57.72
CA ILE A 418 105.75 33.76 -57.15
C ILE A 418 104.52 33.70 -58.08
N ASN A 419 104.68 33.93 -59.38
CA ASN A 419 103.58 33.84 -60.34
C ASN A 419 103.05 32.40 -60.53
N ARG A 420 103.90 31.37 -60.38
CA ARG A 420 103.49 29.96 -60.44
C ARG A 420 102.72 29.52 -59.19
N ASN A 421 103.06 30.06 -58.01
CA ASN A 421 102.34 29.80 -56.76
C ASN A 421 101.11 30.72 -56.56
N LEU A 422 101.03 31.86 -57.25
CA LEU A 422 99.85 32.73 -57.29
C LEU A 422 98.81 32.27 -58.33
N ASN A 423 99.23 31.56 -59.38
CA ASN A 423 98.33 30.92 -60.35
C ASN A 423 98.37 29.40 -60.21
N THR A 424 97.93 28.91 -59.05
CA THR A 424 97.78 27.46 -58.86
C THR A 424 96.35 27.04 -59.12
N THR A 425 96.18 26.24 -60.16
CA THR A 425 95.00 25.42 -60.48
C THR A 425 94.60 24.46 -59.34
N ASP A 426 95.34 24.41 -58.23
CA ASP A 426 95.10 23.61 -57.02
C ASP A 426 93.98 24.17 -56.10
N ASP A 427 93.59 25.45 -56.21
CA ASP A 427 92.51 26.02 -55.39
C ASP A 427 91.16 25.34 -55.65
N TRP A 428 90.93 24.88 -56.88
CA TRP A 428 89.72 24.13 -57.21
C TRP A 428 89.71 22.75 -56.59
N ARG A 429 90.84 22.02 -56.60
CA ARG A 429 90.91 20.65 -56.06
C ARG A 429 90.74 20.64 -54.54
N LEU A 430 91.35 21.60 -53.84
CA LEU A 430 91.16 21.78 -52.40
C LEU A 430 89.73 22.19 -52.05
N PHE A 431 89.14 23.09 -52.84
CA PHE A 431 87.74 23.44 -52.68
C PHE A 431 86.82 22.24 -52.94
N GLU A 432 87.04 21.47 -54.00
CA GLU A 432 86.23 20.30 -54.36
C GLU A 432 86.30 19.22 -53.28
N GLU A 433 87.47 18.97 -52.70
CA GLU A 433 87.65 18.04 -51.58
C GLU A 433 86.96 18.53 -50.30
N ALA A 434 87.04 19.83 -49.99
CA ALA A 434 86.33 20.43 -48.86
C ALA A 434 84.80 20.43 -49.07
N PHE A 435 84.35 20.75 -50.28
CA PHE A 435 82.94 20.78 -50.67
C PHE A 435 82.33 19.38 -50.64
N ASN A 436 83.00 18.38 -51.24
CA ASN A 436 82.57 16.99 -51.18
C ASN A 436 82.59 16.42 -49.76
N ASN A 437 83.33 17.00 -48.80
CA ASN A 437 83.20 16.59 -47.39
C ASN A 437 81.97 17.20 -46.70
N ALA A 438 81.52 18.37 -47.13
CA ALA A 438 80.35 19.05 -46.57
C ALA A 438 79.03 18.60 -47.21
N ASP A 439 79.03 18.34 -48.52
CA ASP A 439 77.87 17.93 -49.32
C ASP A 439 78.29 16.79 -50.27
N LYS A 440 78.42 15.58 -49.70
CA LYS A 440 79.07 14.40 -50.32
C LYS A 440 78.51 13.96 -51.67
N ASP A 441 77.25 14.26 -51.93
CA ASP A 441 76.53 13.71 -53.08
C ASP A 441 76.05 14.77 -54.08
N PHE A 442 76.15 16.07 -53.77
CA PHE A 442 75.59 17.13 -54.61
C PHE A 442 76.19 17.15 -56.03
N LEU A 443 77.53 17.13 -56.16
CA LEU A 443 78.17 17.18 -57.48
C LEU A 443 77.81 15.96 -58.33
N LYS A 444 77.67 14.79 -57.69
CA LYS A 444 77.22 13.56 -58.34
C LYS A 444 75.75 13.66 -58.76
N LEU A 445 74.85 14.10 -57.88
CA LEU A 445 73.42 14.28 -58.16
C LEU A 445 73.15 15.29 -59.28
N VAL A 446 73.89 16.40 -59.31
CA VAL A 446 73.79 17.40 -60.38
C VAL A 446 74.29 16.84 -61.71
N ASN A 447 75.39 16.09 -61.69
CA ASN A 447 75.93 15.44 -62.89
C ASN A 447 75.02 14.32 -63.41
N ASP A 448 74.40 13.55 -62.52
CA ASP A 448 73.44 12.49 -62.87
C ASP A 448 72.15 13.08 -63.46
N LYS A 449 71.65 14.20 -62.92
CA LYS A 449 70.46 14.90 -63.43
C LYS A 449 70.73 15.67 -64.73
N HIS A 450 71.96 16.16 -64.92
CA HIS A 450 72.35 17.00 -66.06
C HIS A 450 73.71 16.57 -66.63
N PRO A 451 73.77 15.43 -67.35
CA PRO A 451 75.03 14.85 -67.86
C PRO A 451 75.74 15.71 -68.92
N GLN A 452 75.07 16.72 -69.47
CA GLN A 452 75.60 17.67 -70.45
C GLN A 452 76.47 18.79 -69.85
N LEU A 453 76.64 18.82 -68.52
CA LEU A 453 77.44 19.85 -67.84
C LEU A 453 78.93 19.54 -67.92
N THR A 454 79.72 20.58 -68.20
CA THR A 454 81.19 20.48 -68.19
C THR A 454 81.73 20.62 -66.76
N ALA A 455 82.98 20.23 -66.54
CA ALA A 455 83.64 20.43 -65.24
C ALA A 455 83.58 21.90 -64.74
N ASN A 456 83.67 22.87 -65.65
CA ASN A 456 83.54 24.29 -65.32
C ASN A 456 82.10 24.71 -64.97
N ASP A 457 81.10 24.00 -65.48
CA ASP A 457 79.69 24.21 -65.13
C ASP A 457 79.40 23.62 -63.73
N LEU A 458 79.91 22.43 -63.43
CA LEU A 458 79.86 21.82 -62.10
C LEU A 458 80.58 22.70 -61.06
N ARG A 459 81.70 23.30 -61.46
CA ARG A 459 82.42 24.31 -60.67
C ARG A 459 81.52 25.46 -60.24
N LEU A 460 80.78 26.00 -61.19
CA LEU A 460 79.84 27.08 -60.93
C LEU A 460 78.66 26.60 -60.06
N CYS A 461 78.16 25.37 -60.26
CA CYS A 461 77.09 24.80 -59.43
C CYS A 461 77.49 24.71 -57.95
N ALA A 462 78.72 24.29 -57.65
CA ALA A 462 79.20 24.22 -56.28
C ALA A 462 79.21 25.59 -55.60
N TYR A 463 79.69 26.64 -56.28
CA TYR A 463 79.65 28.00 -55.73
C TYR A 463 78.22 28.52 -55.53
N LEU A 464 77.27 28.14 -56.41
CA LEU A 464 75.86 28.51 -56.27
C LEU A 464 75.16 27.74 -55.15
N ARG A 465 75.54 26.48 -54.90
CA ARG A 465 75.07 25.67 -53.77
C ARG A 465 75.51 26.24 -52.42
N LEU A 466 76.66 26.89 -52.38
CA LEU A 466 77.12 27.69 -51.24
C LEU A 466 76.45 29.08 -51.15
N ASN A 467 75.43 29.32 -51.98
CA ASN A 467 74.66 30.56 -52.03
C ASN A 467 75.50 31.83 -52.33
N LEU A 468 76.62 31.68 -53.05
CA LEU A 468 77.47 32.81 -53.42
C LEU A 468 76.83 33.63 -54.55
N SER A 469 76.90 34.96 -54.40
CA SER A 469 76.45 35.90 -55.41
C SER A 469 77.41 35.94 -56.60
N SER A 470 76.94 36.39 -57.76
CA SER A 470 77.81 36.58 -58.93
C SER A 470 78.97 37.56 -58.66
N LYS A 471 78.87 38.45 -57.66
CA LYS A 471 79.95 39.38 -57.27
C LYS A 471 81.06 38.65 -56.50
N GLU A 472 80.69 37.69 -55.67
CA GLU A 472 81.63 36.89 -54.87
C GLU A 472 82.28 35.76 -55.69
N ILE A 473 81.58 35.23 -56.68
CA ILE A 473 82.12 34.20 -57.59
C ILE A 473 83.16 34.80 -58.56
N ALA A 474 83.02 36.08 -58.92
CA ALA A 474 83.87 36.70 -59.94
C ALA A 474 85.37 36.70 -59.57
N PRO A 475 85.78 37.08 -58.35
CA PRO A 475 87.16 36.91 -57.89
C PRO A 475 87.63 35.46 -57.88
N LEU A 476 86.79 34.51 -57.44
CA LEU A 476 87.15 33.08 -57.33
C LEU A 476 87.41 32.42 -58.68
N LEU A 477 86.76 32.91 -59.73
CA LEU A 477 86.95 32.43 -61.11
C LEU A 477 87.94 33.30 -61.90
N ASN A 478 88.49 34.36 -61.30
CA ASN A 478 89.35 35.35 -61.95
C ASN A 478 88.76 35.89 -63.27
N ILE A 479 87.46 36.19 -63.26
CA ILE A 479 86.74 36.75 -64.42
C ILE A 479 85.85 37.91 -63.99
N SER A 480 85.38 38.71 -64.95
CA SER A 480 84.46 39.81 -64.65
C SER A 480 83.12 39.30 -64.10
N HIS A 481 82.49 40.10 -63.23
CA HIS A 481 81.13 39.84 -62.73
C HIS A 481 80.13 39.57 -63.87
N LYS A 482 80.20 40.37 -64.95
CA LYS A 482 79.39 40.20 -66.16
C LYS A 482 79.58 38.82 -66.80
N SER A 483 80.82 38.31 -66.80
CA SER A 483 81.14 36.97 -67.32
C SER A 483 80.50 35.86 -66.49
N VAL A 484 80.37 36.03 -65.17
CA VAL A 484 79.68 35.07 -64.29
C VAL A 484 78.19 35.06 -64.57
N GLU A 485 77.55 36.21 -64.75
CA GLU A 485 76.12 36.30 -65.09
C GLU A 485 75.81 35.59 -66.42
N VAL A 486 76.65 35.80 -67.43
CA VAL A 486 76.53 35.10 -68.72
C VAL A 486 76.70 33.59 -68.54
N LYS A 487 77.66 33.14 -67.71
CA LYS A 487 77.82 31.71 -67.40
C LYS A 487 76.61 31.14 -66.67
N ARG A 488 76.00 31.86 -65.72
CA ARG A 488 74.77 31.44 -65.03
C ARG A 488 73.60 31.30 -65.99
N TYR A 489 73.43 32.26 -66.91
CA TYR A 489 72.41 32.18 -67.95
C TYR A 489 72.61 30.95 -68.86
N ARG A 490 73.85 30.68 -69.28
CA ARG A 490 74.17 29.47 -70.06
C ARG A 490 73.94 28.19 -69.27
N LEU A 491 74.31 28.15 -67.99
CA LEU A 491 74.10 27.02 -67.09
C LEU A 491 72.61 26.70 -66.95
N ARG A 492 71.79 27.73 -66.71
CA ARG A 492 70.33 27.63 -66.66
C ARG A 492 69.74 27.05 -67.95
N LYS A 493 70.22 27.50 -69.11
CA LYS A 493 69.77 26.96 -70.42
C LYS A 493 70.21 25.50 -70.60
N LYS A 494 71.42 25.13 -70.18
CA LYS A 494 71.92 23.75 -70.21
C LYS A 494 71.09 22.83 -69.30
N MET A 495 70.62 23.30 -68.15
CA MET A 495 69.78 22.55 -67.22
C MET A 495 68.28 22.54 -67.58
N ASN A 496 67.91 23.15 -68.71
CA ASN A 496 66.54 23.23 -69.20
C ASN A 496 65.51 23.80 -68.19
N LEU A 497 65.91 24.82 -67.42
CA LEU A 497 65.06 25.40 -66.36
C LEU A 497 64.11 26.49 -66.88
N ALA A 498 62.79 26.30 -66.68
CA ALA A 498 61.73 27.24 -67.05
C ALA A 498 61.94 28.64 -66.41
N HIS A 499 61.65 29.73 -67.15
CA HIS A 499 62.09 31.11 -66.84
C HIS A 499 61.84 31.56 -65.38
N GLU A 500 60.77 31.06 -64.78
CA GLU A 500 60.27 31.38 -63.43
C GLU A 500 61.10 30.75 -62.29
N ILE A 501 61.87 29.69 -62.55
CA ILE A 501 62.71 29.06 -61.53
C ILE A 501 64.06 29.80 -61.42
N ALA A 502 64.40 30.24 -60.21
CA ALA A 502 65.71 30.79 -59.90
C ALA A 502 66.76 29.67 -59.85
N LEU A 503 67.87 29.84 -60.57
CA LEU A 503 68.92 28.83 -60.70
C LEU A 503 69.52 28.41 -59.35
N THR A 504 69.67 29.36 -58.41
CA THR A 504 70.18 29.11 -57.06
C THR A 504 69.21 28.29 -56.24
N ASP A 505 67.92 28.63 -56.27
CA ASP A 505 66.90 27.92 -55.50
C ASP A 505 66.72 26.48 -56.00
N TYR A 506 66.81 26.28 -57.31
CA TYR A 506 66.87 24.93 -57.88
C TYR A 506 68.07 24.16 -57.32
N LEU A 507 69.27 24.73 -57.37
CA LEU A 507 70.49 24.07 -56.91
C LEU A 507 70.54 23.88 -55.39
N LEU A 508 69.88 24.70 -54.58
CA LEU A 508 69.74 24.50 -53.12
C LEU A 508 68.76 23.36 -52.77
N ASN A 509 67.91 22.96 -53.72
CA ASN A 509 66.90 21.91 -53.54
C ASN A 509 67.20 20.62 -54.33
N VAL A 510 68.26 20.59 -55.14
CA VAL A 510 68.82 19.36 -55.73
C VAL A 510 69.52 18.54 -54.67
#